data_AF-A0A9W4XP90-F1
#
_entry.id   AF-A0A9W4XP90-F1
#
_cell.length_a   1.000
_cell.length_b   1.000
_cell.length_c   1.000
_cell.angle_alpha   90.00
_cell.angle_beta   90.00
_cell.angle_gamma   90.00
#
_symmetry.space_group_name_H-M   'P 1'
#
loop_
_entity.id
_entity.type
_entity.pdbx_description
1 polymer ?
#
loop_
_entity_poly.entity_id
_entity_poly.type
_entity_poly.pdbx_seq_one_letter_code
_entity_poly.pdbx_strand_id
1 'polypeptide(L)'
;MNSRAVQIGASAIAILGTLYLFRYSSSSNNFTMSKPEGTDVPGLEWKLSQISRNPPSLLVTLKNNSPSPYTILKWGTPLDAQASNTGVFKVVNADTGDNIPTEFIKVNRMMPPPREDLVTIAPGTEEATEVVFNSPWMPEKKPAKYMVRAEGAFTGIWGVYGDAVKDSDVELYVDSPFNGRTFVSNEVEMYVD
;
A
#
# COMPACT_ATOMS: atom_id res chain seq x y z
N MET A 1 -61.10 -18.85 -32.91
CA MET A 1 -59.94 -19.47 -32.22
C MET A 1 -58.91 -19.82 -33.27
N ASN A 2 -57.73 -19.18 -33.25
CA ASN A 2 -56.52 -19.68 -33.91
C ASN A 2 -55.30 -19.14 -33.15
N SER A 3 -54.96 -19.87 -32.08
CA SER A 3 -53.87 -19.61 -31.13
C SER A 3 -52.49 -19.89 -31.73
N ARG A 4 -52.06 -19.15 -32.75
CA ARG A 4 -50.71 -19.32 -33.33
C ARG A 4 -49.91 -18.02 -33.55
N ALA A 5 -50.49 -16.86 -33.27
CA ALA A 5 -49.83 -15.56 -33.49
C ALA A 5 -49.33 -14.85 -32.21
N VAL A 6 -49.46 -15.46 -31.02
CA VAL A 6 -49.12 -14.80 -29.74
C VAL A 6 -47.80 -15.32 -29.14
N GLN A 7 -47.20 -16.40 -29.66
CA GLN A 7 -46.05 -17.04 -28.99
C GLN A 7 -44.65 -16.63 -29.49
N ILE A 8 -44.53 -15.82 -30.55
CA ILE A 8 -43.20 -15.45 -31.10
C ILE A 8 -42.73 -14.07 -30.63
N GLY A 9 -43.63 -13.20 -30.14
CA GLY A 9 -43.26 -11.87 -29.63
C GLY A 9 -42.77 -11.84 -28.17
N ALA A 10 -43.09 -12.86 -27.37
CA ALA A 10 -42.82 -12.85 -25.93
C ALA A 10 -41.43 -13.38 -25.54
N SER A 11 -40.78 -14.18 -26.40
CA SER A 11 -39.52 -14.85 -26.05
C SER A 11 -38.27 -13.99 -26.31
N ALA A 12 -38.30 -13.04 -27.25
CA ALA A 12 -37.12 -12.23 -27.59
C ALA A 12 -36.82 -11.12 -26.55
N ILE A 13 -37.85 -10.56 -25.89
CA ILE A 13 -37.69 -9.46 -24.93
C ILE A 13 -37.18 -9.98 -23.57
N ALA A 14 -37.56 -11.20 -23.17
CA ALA A 14 -37.11 -11.80 -21.92
C ALA A 14 -35.61 -12.17 -21.92
N ILE A 15 -35.06 -12.57 -23.07
CA ILE A 15 -33.64 -12.97 -23.20
C ILE A 15 -32.71 -11.74 -23.27
N LEU A 16 -33.16 -10.64 -23.88
CA LEU A 16 -32.39 -9.38 -23.91
C LEU A 16 -32.39 -8.65 -22.56
N GLY A 17 -33.51 -8.67 -21.82
CA GLY A 17 -33.59 -8.05 -20.49
C GLY A 17 -32.70 -8.75 -19.45
N THR A 18 -32.59 -10.07 -19.52
CA THR A 18 -31.73 -10.87 -18.61
C THR A 18 -30.25 -10.68 -18.91
N LEU A 19 -29.84 -10.54 -20.18
CA LEU A 19 -28.46 -10.22 -20.56
C LEU A 19 -28.03 -8.81 -20.12
N TYR A 20 -28.96 -7.84 -20.10
CA TYR A 20 -28.66 -6.48 -19.65
C TYR A 20 -28.42 -6.43 -18.13
N LEU A 21 -29.23 -7.13 -17.34
CA LEU A 21 -29.06 -7.15 -15.87
C LEU A 21 -27.80 -7.94 -15.42
N PHE A 22 -27.41 -9.00 -16.14
CA PHE A 22 -26.17 -9.73 -15.82
C PHE A 22 -24.88 -8.96 -16.15
N ARG A 23 -24.91 -8.00 -17.09
CA ARG A 23 -23.73 -7.15 -17.36
C ARG A 23 -23.59 -5.97 -16.40
N TYR A 24 -24.65 -5.59 -15.69
CA TYR A 24 -24.63 -4.50 -14.70
C TYR A 24 -24.60 -4.96 -13.25
N SER A 25 -24.70 -6.28 -12.98
CA SER A 25 -24.39 -6.81 -11.65
C SER A 25 -22.87 -6.83 -11.44
N SER A 26 -22.29 -5.67 -11.18
CA SER A 26 -21.00 -5.60 -10.49
C SER A 26 -21.24 -6.04 -9.05
N SER A 27 -21.28 -7.36 -8.83
CA SER A 27 -21.11 -7.89 -7.48
C SER A 27 -19.72 -7.49 -7.04
N SER A 28 -19.62 -6.40 -6.27
CA SER A 28 -18.50 -6.20 -5.38
C SER A 28 -18.55 -7.37 -4.40
N ASN A 29 -17.76 -8.40 -4.70
CA ASN A 29 -17.43 -9.40 -3.69
C ASN A 29 -16.65 -8.64 -2.61
N ASN A 30 -17.37 -8.10 -1.64
CA ASN A 30 -16.81 -7.67 -0.37
C ASN A 30 -16.39 -8.95 0.34
N PHE A 31 -15.23 -9.48 -0.05
CA PHE A 31 -14.52 -10.46 0.74
C PHE A 31 -14.18 -9.77 2.06
N THR A 32 -15.10 -9.88 3.01
CA THR A 32 -14.81 -9.59 4.42
C THR A 32 -13.87 -10.70 4.86
N MET A 33 -12.57 -10.51 4.65
CA MET A 33 -11.58 -11.31 5.33
C MET A 33 -11.75 -11.04 6.83
N SER A 34 -11.95 -12.11 7.58
CA SER A 34 -11.78 -12.10 9.03
C SER A 34 -10.41 -11.49 9.33
N LYS A 35 -10.39 -10.32 9.97
CA LYS A 35 -9.16 -9.69 10.47
C LYS A 35 -8.40 -10.73 11.32
N PRO A 36 -7.23 -11.23 10.88
CA PRO A 36 -6.42 -12.09 11.73
C PRO A 36 -6.06 -11.33 13.00
N GLU A 37 -6.03 -12.04 14.12
CA GLU A 37 -5.43 -11.53 15.36
C GLU A 37 -4.00 -11.04 15.06
N GLY A 38 -3.77 -9.73 15.22
CA GLY A 38 -2.51 -9.03 14.98
C GLY A 38 -1.85 -9.33 13.62
N THR A 39 -2.34 -8.73 12.53
CA THR A 39 -1.63 -8.78 11.23
C THR A 39 -0.38 -7.92 11.21
N ASP A 40 -0.15 -7.10 12.22
CA ASP A 40 0.98 -6.20 12.36
C ASP A 40 2.20 -6.89 12.98
N VAL A 41 3.35 -6.23 12.84
CA VAL A 41 4.59 -6.64 13.50
C VAL A 41 4.60 -5.99 14.90
N PRO A 42 4.69 -6.77 15.98
CA PRO A 42 4.60 -6.23 17.34
C PRO A 42 5.63 -5.13 17.61
N GLY A 43 5.17 -3.99 18.11
CA GLY A 43 6.03 -2.88 18.52
C GLY A 43 6.58 -2.00 17.38
N LEU A 44 6.40 -2.37 16.11
CA LEU A 44 6.74 -1.50 14.99
C LEU A 44 5.62 -0.50 14.70
N GLU A 45 5.97 0.78 14.64
CA GLU A 45 5.02 1.88 14.44
C GLU A 45 5.54 2.83 13.37
N TRP A 46 4.68 3.16 12.38
CA TRP A 46 4.98 4.16 11.36
C TRP A 46 4.37 5.51 11.72
N LYS A 47 5.17 6.57 11.58
CA LYS A 47 4.73 7.96 11.70
C LYS A 47 5.04 8.75 10.44
N LEU A 48 4.07 9.54 10.00
CA LEU A 48 4.19 10.50 8.91
C LEU A 48 4.00 11.91 9.47
N SER A 49 4.88 12.82 9.06
CA SER A 49 4.76 14.25 9.36
C SER A 49 5.22 15.07 8.17
N GLN A 50 4.54 16.18 7.88
CA GLN A 50 4.98 17.07 6.81
C GLN A 50 6.14 17.94 7.26
N ILE A 51 7.20 18.00 6.45
CA ILE A 51 8.41 18.80 6.70
C ILE A 51 8.64 19.91 5.68
N SER A 52 8.04 19.82 4.49
CA SER A 52 8.08 20.88 3.48
C SER A 52 6.79 20.92 2.66
N ARG A 53 6.43 22.11 2.15
CA ARG A 53 5.29 22.34 1.24
C ARG A 53 5.73 22.55 -0.21
N ASN A 54 6.98 22.92 -0.45
CA ASN A 54 7.54 23.12 -1.79
C ASN A 54 9.05 22.81 -1.83
N PRO A 55 9.47 21.70 -2.47
CA PRO A 55 8.61 20.61 -2.91
C PRO A 55 7.92 19.94 -1.70
N PRO A 56 6.65 19.51 -1.83
CA PRO A 56 5.93 18.91 -0.71
C PRO A 56 6.62 17.62 -0.27
N SER A 57 6.95 17.52 1.01
CA SER A 57 7.79 16.43 1.54
C SER A 57 7.31 15.98 2.92
N LEU A 58 7.27 14.67 3.12
CA LEU A 58 6.92 14.04 4.38
C LEU A 58 8.15 13.36 4.99
N LEU A 59 8.35 13.54 6.29
CA LEU A 59 9.23 12.72 7.09
C LEU A 59 8.46 11.46 7.50
N VAL A 60 8.98 10.33 7.04
CA VAL A 60 8.54 8.99 7.39
C VAL A 60 9.43 8.48 8.50
N THR A 61 8.85 7.98 9.59
CA THR A 61 9.59 7.43 10.72
C THR A 61 9.07 6.05 11.05
N LEU A 62 9.94 5.06 11.10
CA LEU A 62 9.66 3.73 11.63
C LEU A 62 10.29 3.59 13.00
N LYS A 63 9.45 3.46 14.03
CA LYS A 63 9.90 3.29 15.40
C LYS A 63 9.75 1.84 15.84
N ASN A 64 10.77 1.34 16.55
CA ASN A 64 10.72 0.05 17.22
C ASN A 64 10.50 0.23 18.73
N ASN A 65 9.27 -0.03 19.17
CA ASN A 65 8.87 -0.05 20.58
C ASN A 65 8.97 -1.45 21.22
N SER A 66 9.47 -2.46 20.48
CA SER A 66 9.70 -3.81 20.97
C SER A 66 11.01 -3.90 21.77
N PRO A 67 11.13 -4.82 22.74
CA PRO A 67 12.41 -5.12 23.38
C PRO A 67 13.41 -5.85 22.47
N SER A 68 12.98 -6.31 21.29
CA SER A 68 13.80 -7.04 20.31
C SER A 68 14.13 -6.18 19.09
N PRO A 69 15.31 -6.36 18.46
CA PRO A 69 15.64 -5.70 17.21
C PRO A 69 14.79 -6.24 16.05
N TYR A 70 14.60 -5.41 15.02
CA TYR A 70 14.07 -5.85 13.74
C TYR A 70 15.01 -5.45 12.62
N THR A 71 15.32 -6.40 11.73
CA THR A 71 15.92 -6.11 10.43
C THR A 71 14.85 -6.26 9.37
N ILE A 72 14.73 -5.29 8.47
CA ILE A 72 13.63 -5.17 7.53
C ILE A 72 14.21 -4.95 6.13
N LEU A 73 13.70 -5.67 5.15
CA LEU A 73 13.90 -5.36 3.75
C LEU A 73 13.03 -4.16 3.38
N LYS A 74 13.66 -3.07 2.92
CA LYS A 74 12.99 -1.80 2.62
C LYS A 74 11.91 -1.93 1.54
N TRP A 75 12.01 -2.93 0.66
CA TRP A 75 11.13 -3.09 -0.50
C TRP A 75 9.64 -3.18 -0.11
N GLY A 76 8.81 -2.36 -0.76
CA GLY A 76 7.38 -2.32 -0.48
C GLY A 76 7.00 -1.64 0.84
N THR A 77 7.95 -0.96 1.49
CA THR A 77 7.72 -0.15 2.69
C THR A 77 7.94 1.34 2.39
N PRO A 78 7.55 2.25 3.27
CA PRO A 78 7.86 3.68 3.14
C PRO A 78 9.36 4.01 3.11
N LEU A 79 10.24 3.08 3.54
CA LEU A 79 11.70 3.24 3.46
C LEU A 79 12.28 2.84 2.09
N ASP A 80 11.45 2.33 1.18
CA ASP A 80 11.84 2.02 -0.19
C ASP A 80 12.09 3.32 -0.98
N ALA A 81 13.22 3.41 -1.68
CA ALA A 81 13.50 4.55 -2.56
C ALA A 81 12.44 4.73 -3.66
N GLN A 82 11.68 3.68 -4.00
CA GLN A 82 10.57 3.73 -4.95
C GLN A 82 9.18 3.80 -4.30
N ALA A 83 9.08 3.99 -2.97
CA ALA A 83 7.81 3.93 -2.22
C ALA A 83 6.73 4.86 -2.78
N SER A 84 7.11 6.06 -3.23
CA SER A 84 6.19 7.04 -3.84
C SER A 84 5.55 6.55 -5.14
N ASN A 85 6.16 5.57 -5.81
CA ASN A 85 5.74 5.09 -7.13
C ASN A 85 5.14 3.67 -7.10
N THR A 86 5.21 2.97 -5.95
CA THR A 86 4.76 1.57 -5.81
C THR A 86 3.43 1.41 -5.09
N GLY A 87 2.84 2.53 -4.64
CA GLY A 87 1.51 2.55 -4.02
C GLY A 87 1.48 2.24 -2.53
N VAL A 88 2.63 2.34 -1.88
CA VAL A 88 2.74 2.34 -0.41
C VAL A 88 1.97 3.52 0.19
N PHE A 89 2.03 4.69 -0.45
CA PHE A 89 1.29 5.87 -0.02
C PHE A 89 -0.09 5.91 -0.67
N LYS A 90 -1.13 6.05 0.15
CA LYS A 90 -2.49 6.38 -0.29
C LYS A 90 -2.66 7.88 -0.15
N VAL A 91 -3.06 8.51 -1.24
CA VAL A 91 -3.23 9.95 -1.32
C VAL A 91 -4.66 10.22 -1.77
N VAL A 92 -5.40 10.98 -0.97
CA VAL A 92 -6.73 11.46 -1.31
C VAL A 92 -6.75 12.98 -1.26
N ASN A 93 -7.54 13.61 -2.12
CA ASN A 93 -7.79 15.04 -2.05
C ASN A 93 -8.51 15.36 -0.73
N ALA A 94 -7.97 16.26 0.09
CA ALA A 94 -8.54 16.56 1.40
C ALA A 94 -9.88 17.33 1.31
N ASP A 95 -10.10 18.08 0.22
CA ASP A 95 -11.32 18.88 0.04
C ASP A 95 -12.47 18.07 -0.58
N THR A 96 -12.16 17.15 -1.50
CA THR A 96 -13.19 16.35 -2.21
C THR A 96 -13.32 14.92 -1.69
N GLY A 97 -12.30 14.39 -1.03
CA GLY A 97 -12.22 12.99 -0.62
C GLY A 97 -11.86 12.02 -1.76
N ASP A 98 -11.61 12.53 -2.97
CA ASP A 98 -11.31 11.69 -4.13
C ASP A 98 -9.90 11.09 -4.03
N ASN A 99 -9.77 9.81 -4.38
CA ASN A 99 -8.46 9.18 -4.51
C ASN A 99 -7.68 9.81 -5.67
N ILE A 100 -6.41 10.13 -5.44
CA ILE A 100 -5.52 10.60 -6.50
C ILE A 100 -5.13 9.40 -7.37
N PRO A 101 -5.52 9.38 -8.66
CA PRO A 101 -5.19 8.27 -9.55
C PRO A 101 -3.68 8.17 -9.67
N THR A 102 -3.12 7.09 -9.14
CA THR A 102 -1.68 6.84 -9.21
C THR A 102 -1.48 5.59 -10.05
N GLU A 103 -0.82 5.74 -11.19
CA GLU A 103 -0.35 4.60 -11.97
C GLU A 103 0.92 4.06 -11.31
N PHE A 104 0.76 3.03 -10.48
CA PHE A 104 1.89 2.43 -9.79
C PHE A 104 2.78 1.68 -10.77
N ILE A 105 4.08 1.94 -10.69
CA ILE A 105 5.06 1.20 -11.49
C ILE A 105 5.35 -0.15 -10.85
N LYS A 106 5.61 -1.15 -11.68
CA LYS A 106 6.19 -2.42 -11.21
C LYS A 106 7.70 -2.29 -11.25
N VAL A 107 8.33 -2.30 -10.08
CA VAL A 107 9.79 -2.24 -9.96
C VAL A 107 10.35 -3.65 -10.09
N ASN A 108 11.22 -3.87 -11.10
CA ASN A 108 12.00 -5.10 -11.18
C ASN A 108 13.22 -4.98 -10.26
N ARG A 109 13.46 -5.99 -9.43
CA ARG A 109 14.49 -5.97 -8.38
C ARG A 109 15.58 -6.99 -8.69
N MET A 110 16.83 -6.61 -8.41
CA MET A 110 17.96 -7.54 -8.48
C MET A 110 17.87 -8.55 -7.32
N MET A 111 18.15 -9.81 -7.60
CA MET A 111 18.09 -10.92 -6.64
C MET A 111 19.47 -11.54 -6.45
N PRO A 112 19.90 -11.84 -5.20
CA PRO A 112 19.21 -11.53 -3.95
C PRO A 112 19.19 -10.02 -3.65
N PRO A 113 18.30 -9.56 -2.74
CA PRO A 113 18.35 -8.19 -2.24
C PRO A 113 19.76 -7.86 -1.71
N PRO A 114 20.33 -6.71 -2.07
CA PRO A 114 21.63 -6.31 -1.55
C PRO A 114 21.52 -5.88 -0.08
N ARG A 115 22.63 -5.93 0.67
CA ARG A 115 22.62 -5.67 2.12
C ARG A 115 22.20 -4.24 2.46
N GLU A 116 22.47 -3.27 1.59
CA GLU A 116 22.03 -1.88 1.73
C GLU A 116 20.50 -1.69 1.67
N ASP A 117 19.77 -2.65 1.10
CA ASP A 117 18.30 -2.66 1.09
C ASP A 117 17.71 -3.20 2.39
N LEU A 118 18.56 -3.73 3.29
CA LEU A 118 18.18 -4.07 4.66
C LEU A 118 18.42 -2.88 5.59
N VAL A 119 17.54 -2.71 6.57
CA VAL A 119 17.70 -1.75 7.64
C VAL A 119 17.40 -2.41 8.98
N THR A 120 18.27 -2.17 9.96
CA THR A 120 18.08 -2.67 11.31
C THR A 120 17.63 -1.55 12.24
N ILE A 121 16.58 -1.82 12.99
CA ILE A 121 16.00 -0.90 13.98
C ILE A 121 16.12 -1.58 15.34
N ALA A 122 17.05 -1.07 16.13
CA ALA A 122 17.32 -1.57 17.47
C ALA A 122 16.12 -1.31 18.41
N PRO A 123 16.05 -2.01 19.56
CA PRO A 123 15.01 -1.76 20.56
C PRO A 123 14.99 -0.29 20.99
N GLY A 124 13.83 0.35 20.94
CA GLY A 124 13.63 1.74 21.35
C GLY A 124 14.14 2.80 20.38
N THR A 125 14.74 2.41 19.24
CA THR A 125 15.24 3.35 18.23
C THR A 125 14.24 3.55 17.11
N GLU A 126 14.55 4.50 16.23
CA GLU A 126 13.76 4.80 15.05
C GLU A 126 14.66 5.04 13.84
N GLU A 127 14.11 4.76 12.67
CA GLU A 127 14.70 5.09 11.37
C GLU A 127 13.79 6.10 10.68
N ALA A 128 14.37 7.17 10.13
CA ALA A 128 13.61 8.19 9.45
C ALA A 128 14.14 8.45 8.03
N THR A 129 13.23 8.69 7.09
CA THR A 129 13.55 9.08 5.72
C THR A 129 12.61 10.17 5.22
N GLU A 130 13.13 11.05 4.38
CA GLU A 130 12.35 12.06 3.69
C GLU A 130 11.79 11.48 2.39
N VAL A 131 10.49 11.66 2.16
CA VAL A 131 9.82 11.32 0.91
C VAL A 131 9.25 12.58 0.29
N VAL A 132 9.74 12.91 -0.90
CA VAL A 132 9.30 14.07 -1.68
C VAL A 132 8.12 13.68 -2.57
N PHE A 133 6.97 14.32 -2.39
CA PHE A 133 5.73 14.10 -3.14
C PHE A 133 5.67 15.01 -4.38
N ASN A 134 6.71 14.96 -5.21
CA ASN A 134 6.81 15.73 -6.45
C ASN A 134 6.93 14.79 -7.66
N SER A 135 6.04 13.81 -7.74
CA SER A 135 6.00 12.81 -8.81
C SER A 135 5.05 13.22 -9.93
N PRO A 136 5.23 12.74 -11.18
CA PRO A 136 4.38 13.11 -12.31
C PRO A 136 2.88 12.78 -12.17
N TRP A 137 2.53 11.85 -11.29
CA TRP A 137 1.13 11.48 -11.00
C TRP A 137 0.44 12.44 -10.02
N MET A 138 1.18 13.33 -9.36
CA MET A 138 0.59 14.35 -8.49
C MET A 138 -0.11 15.42 -9.33
N PRO A 139 -1.33 15.85 -8.96
CA PRO A 139 -2.02 16.91 -9.69
C PRO A 139 -1.20 18.20 -9.73
N GLU A 140 -1.16 18.87 -10.89
CA GLU A 140 -0.43 20.14 -11.07
C GLU A 140 -1.11 21.32 -10.35
N LYS A 141 -2.39 21.19 -9.99
CA LYS A 141 -3.16 22.25 -9.35
C LYS A 141 -2.60 22.56 -7.97
N LYS A 142 -2.13 23.79 -7.80
CA LYS A 142 -1.61 24.34 -6.54
C LYS A 142 -2.24 25.72 -6.26
N PRO A 143 -2.46 26.11 -5.01
CA PRO A 143 -2.25 25.31 -3.80
C PRO A 143 -3.26 24.15 -3.69
N ALA A 144 -2.88 23.09 -3.00
CA ALA A 144 -3.72 21.91 -2.76
C ALA A 144 -3.48 21.29 -1.38
N LYS A 145 -4.44 20.47 -0.94
CA LYS A 145 -4.37 19.73 0.32
C LYS A 145 -4.71 18.27 0.06
N TYR A 146 -3.90 17.38 0.62
CA TYR A 146 -4.07 15.94 0.46
C TYR A 146 -4.01 15.25 1.81
N MET A 147 -4.84 14.24 2.01
CA MET A 147 -4.69 13.31 3.13
C MET A 147 -3.83 12.15 2.67
N VAL A 148 -2.73 11.92 3.38
CA VAL A 148 -1.74 10.89 3.05
C VAL A 148 -1.61 9.90 4.19
N ARG A 149 -1.62 8.62 3.87
CA ARG A 149 -1.21 7.54 4.78
C ARG A 149 -0.36 6.52 4.05
N ALA A 150 0.50 5.83 4.79
CA ALA A 150 1.23 4.68 4.30
C ALA A 150 0.55 3.39 4.75
N GLU A 151 0.35 2.45 3.83
CA GLU A 151 -0.16 1.12 4.13
C GLU A 151 0.44 0.09 3.18
N GLY A 152 0.65 -1.13 3.67
CA GLY A 152 1.26 -2.18 2.89
C GLY A 152 1.53 -3.42 3.71
N ALA A 153 2.42 -4.28 3.20
CA ALA A 153 2.91 -5.45 3.89
C ALA A 153 4.43 -5.54 3.78
N PHE A 154 5.06 -6.04 4.84
CA PHE A 154 6.49 -6.32 4.83
C PHE A 154 6.78 -7.50 3.91
N THR A 155 7.80 -7.36 3.07
CA THR A 155 8.23 -8.41 2.14
C THR A 155 9.34 -9.28 2.72
N GLY A 156 10.21 -8.71 3.56
CA GLY A 156 11.26 -9.41 4.29
C GLY A 156 11.50 -8.77 5.65
N ILE A 157 11.45 -9.54 6.73
CA ILE A 157 11.65 -9.01 8.09
C ILE A 157 12.03 -10.12 9.08
N TRP A 158 13.07 -9.84 9.85
CA TRP A 158 13.68 -10.75 10.82
C TRP A 158 13.76 -10.10 12.20
N GLY A 159 13.47 -10.86 13.24
CA GLY A 159 13.58 -10.40 14.65
C GLY A 159 15.01 -10.46 15.21
N VAL A 160 16.00 -10.11 14.39
CA VAL A 160 17.43 -10.13 14.73
C VAL A 160 18.14 -8.91 14.14
N TYR A 161 19.35 -8.63 14.60
CA TYR A 161 20.22 -7.63 13.98
C TYR A 161 20.68 -8.06 12.59
N GLY A 162 21.00 -7.09 11.72
CA GLY A 162 21.27 -7.35 10.30
C GLY A 162 22.50 -8.21 10.04
N ASP A 163 23.47 -8.18 10.95
CA ASP A 163 24.66 -9.04 10.96
C ASP A 163 24.34 -10.52 11.23
N ALA A 164 23.25 -10.79 11.96
CA ALA A 164 22.75 -12.13 12.25
C ALA A 164 21.82 -12.68 11.15
N VAL A 165 21.38 -11.85 10.20
CA VAL A 165 20.62 -12.32 9.02
C VAL A 165 21.59 -12.95 8.04
N LYS A 166 21.43 -14.24 7.74
CA LYS A 166 22.36 -14.96 6.83
C LYS A 166 22.05 -14.63 5.38
N ASP A 167 23.05 -14.76 4.50
CA ASP A 167 22.84 -14.54 3.06
C ASP A 167 21.76 -15.48 2.49
N SER A 168 21.70 -16.74 2.96
CA SER A 168 20.64 -17.69 2.60
C SER A 168 19.24 -17.21 3.01
N ASP A 169 19.13 -16.49 4.12
CA ASP A 169 17.85 -15.96 4.59
C ASP A 169 17.43 -14.75 3.75
N VAL A 170 18.40 -13.96 3.25
CA VAL A 170 18.16 -12.84 2.33
C VAL A 170 17.78 -13.32 0.94
N GLU A 171 18.41 -14.38 0.44
CA GLU A 171 18.03 -15.05 -0.82
C GLU A 171 16.58 -15.54 -0.77
N LEU A 172 16.15 -16.07 0.38
CA LEU A 172 14.81 -16.58 0.65
C LEU A 172 14.00 -15.60 1.52
N TYR A 173 14.10 -14.30 1.29
CA TYR A 173 13.48 -13.28 2.15
C TYR A 173 11.95 -13.45 2.32
N VAL A 174 11.29 -14.07 1.36
CA VAL A 174 9.85 -14.40 1.40
C VAL A 174 9.50 -15.42 2.50
N ASP A 175 10.48 -16.18 2.98
CA ASP A 175 10.33 -17.13 4.08
C ASP A 175 10.65 -16.49 5.45
N SER A 176 10.93 -15.18 5.48
CA SER A 176 11.26 -14.49 6.72
C SER A 176 10.11 -14.51 7.74
N PRO A 177 10.39 -14.52 9.06
CA PRO A 177 9.39 -14.81 10.09
C PRO A 177 8.15 -13.89 10.12
N PHE A 178 8.28 -12.65 9.67
CA PHE A 178 7.16 -11.70 9.64
C PHE A 178 6.80 -11.23 8.23
N ASN A 179 7.20 -11.97 7.18
CA ASN A 179 6.74 -11.69 5.81
C ASN A 179 5.20 -11.69 5.73
N GLY A 180 4.65 -10.80 4.92
CA GLY A 180 3.21 -10.65 4.69
C GLY A 180 2.47 -9.93 5.81
N ARG A 181 3.14 -9.62 6.94
CA ARG A 181 2.53 -8.79 7.98
C ARG A 181 2.30 -7.38 7.47
N THR A 182 1.11 -6.87 7.77
CA THR A 182 0.64 -5.58 7.28
C THR A 182 1.08 -4.44 8.19
N PHE A 183 1.18 -3.24 7.64
CA PHE A 183 1.36 -2.02 8.41
C PHE A 183 0.42 -0.93 7.90
N VAL A 184 0.07 -0.01 8.79
CA VAL A 184 -0.67 1.22 8.50
C VAL A 184 -0.06 2.33 9.36
N SER A 185 0.22 3.50 8.77
CA SER A 185 0.67 4.68 9.50
C SER A 185 -0.48 5.53 10.02
N ASN A 186 -0.18 6.60 10.76
CA ASN A 186 -1.14 7.69 10.90
C ASN A 186 -1.45 8.34 9.53
N GLU A 187 -2.58 9.04 9.49
CA GLU A 187 -2.94 9.89 8.37
C GLU A 187 -2.41 11.32 8.64
N VAL A 188 -1.95 12.00 7.59
CA VAL A 188 -1.43 13.38 7.66
C VAL A 188 -2.06 14.23 6.57
N GLU A 189 -2.51 15.43 6.94
CA GLU A 189 -2.90 16.46 5.98
C GLU A 189 -1.65 17.16 5.46
N MET A 190 -1.34 16.93 4.19
CA MET A 190 -0.20 17.49 3.47
C MET A 190 -0.64 18.70 2.65
N TYR A 191 -0.02 19.85 2.91
CA TYR A 191 -0.23 21.09 2.16
C TYR A 191 0.77 21.20 1.01
N VAL A 192 0.30 21.53 -0.18
CA VAL A 192 1.16 21.75 -1.36
C VAL A 192 0.99 23.18 -1.82
N ASP A 193 2.10 23.92 -1.85
CA ASP A 193 2.17 25.33 -2.27
C ASP A 193 2.54 25.45 -3.76
#